data_AF-B5CR81-F1
#
_entry.id   AF-B5CR81-F1
#
_cell.length_a   1.000
_cell.length_b   1.000
_cell.length_c   1.000
_cell.angle_alpha   90.00
_cell.angle_beta   90.00
_cell.angle_gamma   90.00
#
_symmetry.space_group_name_H-M   'P 1'
#
loop_
_entity.id
_entity.type
_entity.pdbx_description
1 polymer ?
#
loop_
_entity_poly.entity_id
_entity_poly.type
_entity_poly.pdbx_seq_one_letter_code
_entity_poly.pdbx_strand_id
1 'polypeptide(L)' 'MLSLITNANRKGLRFTPEEVSLILEVLKEGKSPEEQAQIDRMMEMTRAVFRKHLG' A
#
# COMPACT_ATOMS: atom_id res chain seq x y z
N MET A 1 -6.94 -0.02 1.08
CA MET A 1 -5.61 -0.68 0.98
C MET A 1 -5.41 -1.79 1.98
N LEU A 2 -5.45 -1.53 3.30
CA LEU A 2 -5.26 -2.56 4.33
C LEU A 2 -6.18 -3.78 4.11
N SER A 3 -7.47 -3.55 3.83
CA SER A 3 -8.45 -4.60 3.50
C SER A 3 -8.09 -5.42 2.26
N LEU A 4 -7.55 -4.79 1.21
CA LEU A 4 -7.11 -5.48 0.00
C LEU A 4 -5.90 -6.37 0.28
N ILE A 5 -4.91 -5.86 1.03
CA ILE A 5 -3.72 -6.64 1.38
C ILE A 5 -4.09 -7.79 2.34
N THR A 6 -4.97 -7.56 3.31
CA THR A 6 -5.47 -8.64 4.18
C THR A 6 -6.24 -9.69 3.39
N ASN A 7 -7.04 -9.30 2.41
CA ASN A 7 -7.80 -10.23 1.57
C ASN A 7 -6.90 -11.01 0.60
N ALA A 8 -5.87 -10.37 0.03
CA ALA A 8 -4.87 -11.03 -0.79
C ALA A 8 -4.10 -12.09 0.01
N ASN A 9 -3.68 -11.75 1.24
CA ASN A 9 -3.02 -12.70 2.14
C ASN A 9 -3.89 -13.92 2.45
N ARG A 10 -5.21 -13.73 2.66
CA ARG A 10 -6.17 -14.83 2.84
C ARG A 10 -6.29 -15.75 1.63
N LYS A 11 -5.99 -15.26 0.43
CA LYS A 11 -5.94 -16.03 -0.81
C LYS A 11 -4.56 -16.60 -1.13
N GLY A 12 -3.60 -16.50 -0.19
CA GLY A 12 -2.22 -16.96 -0.38
C GLY A 12 -1.34 -16.01 -1.19
N LEU A 13 -1.88 -14.87 -1.63
CA LEU A 13 -1.11 -13.82 -2.31
C LEU A 13 -0.43 -12.95 -1.25
N ARG A 14 0.88 -13.10 -1.11
CA ARG A 14 1.72 -12.27 -0.27
C ARG A 14 2.47 -11.29 -1.17
N PHE A 15 2.37 -10.01 -0.86
CA PHE A 15 3.18 -8.99 -1.49
C PHE A 15 4.29 -8.59 -0.54
N THR A 16 5.51 -8.43 -1.05
CA THR A 16 6.57 -7.78 -0.28
C THR A 16 6.28 -6.28 -0.14
N PRO A 17 6.87 -5.58 0.85
CA PRO A 17 6.74 -4.13 0.97
C PRO A 17 7.14 -3.37 -0.31
N GLU A 18 8.12 -3.88 -1.04
CA GLU A 18 8.62 -3.32 -2.29
C GLU A 18 7.61 -3.48 -3.43
N GLU A 19 6.99 -4.66 -3.55
CA GLU A 19 5.93 -4.92 -4.55
C GLU A 19 4.69 -4.06 -4.30
N VAL A 20 4.29 -3.89 -3.03
CA VAL A 20 3.20 -2.96 -2.66
C VAL A 20 3.55 -1.53 -3.04
N SER A 21 4.80 -1.11 -2.83
CA SER A 21 5.27 0.23 -3.20
C SER A 21 5.21 0.43 -4.71
N LEU A 22 5.66 -0.54 -5.50
CA LEU A 22 5.64 -0.47 -6.96
C LEU A 22 4.21 -0.36 -7.49
N ILE A 23 3.28 -1.18 -7.00
CA ILE A 23 1.86 -1.12 -7.39
C ILE A 23 1.29 0.28 -7.11
N LEU A 24 1.64 0.87 -5.97
CA LEU A 24 1.14 2.18 -5.57
C LEU A 24 1.73 3.32 -6.42
N GLU A 25 3.01 3.25 -6.79
CA GLU A 25 3.60 4.21 -7.74
C GLU A 25 2.90 4.16 -9.09
N VAL A 26 2.60 2.96 -9.61
CA VAL A 26 1.82 2.80 -10.84
C VAL A 26 0.40 3.36 -10.69
N LEU A 27 -0.26 3.16 -9.55
CA LEU A 27 -1.60 3.71 -9.29
C LEU A 27 -1.63 5.24 -9.11
N LYS A 28 -0.49 5.85 -8.77
CA LYS A 28 -0.31 7.31 -8.64
C LYS A 28 -0.10 7.98 -9.99
N GLU A 29 0.41 7.25 -10.98
CA GLU A 29 0.70 7.79 -12.30
C GLU A 29 -0.57 8.35 -12.98
N GLY A 30 -0.46 9.55 -13.54
CA GLY A 30 -1.59 10.24 -14.19
C GLY A 30 -2.62 10.89 -13.25
N LYS A 31 -2.45 10.82 -11.92
CA LYS A 31 -3.31 11.51 -10.94
C LYS A 31 -2.87 12.94 -10.66
N SER A 32 -3.78 13.76 -10.12
CA SER A 32 -3.43 15.13 -9.73
C SER A 32 -2.42 15.14 -8.56
N PRO A 33 -1.65 16.23 -8.38
CA PRO A 33 -0.70 16.34 -7.26
C PRO A 33 -1.35 16.16 -5.87
N GLU A 34 -2.61 16.59 -5.72
CA GLU A 34 -3.35 16.46 -4.46
C GLU A 34 -3.76 15.01 -4.18
N GLU A 35 -4.16 14.28 -5.22
CA GLU A 35 -4.46 12.85 -5.13
C GLU A 35 -3.20 12.04 -4.83
N GLN A 36 -2.08 12.36 -5.49
CA GLN A 36 -0.79 11.72 -5.21
C GLN A 36 -0.40 11.90 -3.74
N ALA A 37 -0.51 13.13 -3.21
CA ALA A 37 -0.22 13.41 -1.80
C ALA A 37 -1.16 12.68 -0.82
N GLN A 38 -2.43 12.45 -1.17
CA GLN A 38 -3.32 11.61 -0.35
C GLN A 38 -2.87 10.15 -0.34
N ILE A 39 -2.44 9.62 -1.49
CA ILE A 39 -1.95 8.25 -1.60
C ILE A 39 -0.65 8.08 -0.80
N ASP A 40 0.26 9.06 -0.86
CA ASP A 40 1.51 9.04 -0.10
C ASP A 40 1.28 9.00 1.42
N ARG A 41 0.36 9.84 1.92
CA ARG A 41 -0.04 9.81 3.34
C ARG A 41 -0.63 8.45 3.74
N MET A 42 -1.45 7.84 2.87
CA MET A 42 -1.98 6.50 3.11
C MET A 42 -0.88 5.44 3.15
N MET A 43 0.17 5.55 2.32
CA MET A 43 1.30 4.63 2.33
C MET A 43 2.09 4.69 3.64
N GLU A 44 2.38 5.88 4.15
CA GLU A 44 3.11 6.05 5.41
C GLU A 44 2.36 5.41 6.58
N MET A 45 1.04 5.64 6.66
CA MET A 45 0.19 5.01 7.67
C MET A 45 0.19 3.49 7.53
N THR A 46 0.10 2.98 6.29
CA THR A 46 0.09 1.54 6.02
C THR A 46 1.42 0.91 6.45
N ARG A 47 2.57 1.50 6.08
CA ARG A 47 3.89 1.03 6.52
C ARG A 47 4.04 1.02 8.05
N ALA A 48 3.50 2.04 8.73
CA ALA A 48 3.51 2.08 10.20
C ALA A 48 2.68 0.95 10.82
N VAL A 49 1.51 0.63 10.28
CA VAL A 49 0.67 -0.49 10.74
C VAL A 49 1.30 -1.85 10.42
N PHE A 50 1.85 -2.02 9.21
CA PHE A 50 2.55 -3.25 8.81
C PHE A 50 3.71 -3.57 9.75
N ARG A 51 4.57 -2.58 10.06
CA ARG A 51 5.67 -2.78 11.02
C ARG A 51 5.20 -3.14 12.43
N LYS A 52 4.03 -2.64 12.85
CA LYS A 52 3.50 -2.86 14.20
C LYS A 52 2.73 -4.17 14.37
N HIS A 53 2.24 -4.79 13.29
CA HIS A 53 1.35 -5.97 13.36
C HIS A 53 1.92 -7.22 12.66
N LEU A 54 2.95 -7.08 11.83
CA LEU A 54 3.54 -8.18 11.08
C LEU A 54 5.05 -8.36 11.34
N GLY A 55 5.60 -7.61 12.30
CA GLY A 55 6.96 -7.76 12.82
C GLY A 55 7.00 -8.61 14.07
#